data_AF-A0AA92CLM5-F1
#
_entry.id   AF-A0AA92CLM5-F1
#
_cell.length_a   1.000
_cell.length_b   1.000
_cell.length_c   1.000
_cell.angle_alpha   90.00
_cell.angle_beta   90.00
_cell.angle_gamma   90.00
#
_symmetry.space_group_name_H-M   'P 1'
#
loop_
_entity.id
_entity.type
_entity.pdbx_description
1 polymer ?
#
loop_
_entity_poly.entity_id
_entity_poly.type
_entity_poly.pdbx_seq_one_letter_code
_entity_poly.pdbx_strand_id
1 'polypeptide(L)'
;MPENAVSDKTMRDFLRTSIARIAKLPVEEIDDATAIQDYGLTSLEVVVLSGNLEDAFGLEIDPALVFEFRTIDVVCASLAGSRA
;
A
#
# COMPACT_ATOMS: atom_id res chain seq x y z
N MET A 1 0.12 14.68 -22.76
CA MET A 1 0.12 13.46 -21.93
C MET A 1 -0.14 13.96 -20.51
N PRO A 2 -1.30 13.70 -19.86
CA PRO A 2 -1.50 14.15 -18.48
C PRO A 2 -0.56 13.29 -17.61
N GLU A 3 0.54 13.86 -17.10
CA GLU A 3 0.64 14.58 -15.83
C GLU A 3 0.30 13.67 -14.64
N ASN A 4 1.39 13.20 -14.03
CA ASN A 4 1.61 12.23 -12.95
C ASN A 4 0.88 12.53 -11.62
N ALA A 5 -0.38 12.97 -11.64
CA ALA A 5 -1.20 12.90 -10.44
C ALA A 5 -1.44 11.42 -10.16
N VAL A 6 -0.64 10.84 -9.26
CA VAL A 6 -0.88 9.51 -8.70
C VAL A 6 -2.33 9.51 -8.23
N SER A 7 -3.18 8.87 -9.03
CA SER A 7 -4.60 8.82 -8.75
C SER A 7 -4.79 7.82 -7.64
N ASP A 8 -5.62 8.15 -6.66
CA ASP A 8 -5.92 7.33 -5.50
C ASP A 8 -6.28 5.88 -5.90
N LYS A 9 -6.96 5.73 -7.04
CA LYS A 9 -7.24 4.43 -7.68
C LYS A 9 -5.98 3.65 -8.09
N THR A 10 -5.02 4.29 -8.73
CA THR A 10 -3.77 3.65 -9.18
C THR A 10 -2.93 3.19 -7.99
N MET A 11 -2.90 3.99 -6.92
CA MET A 11 -2.23 3.64 -5.67
C MET A 11 -2.89 2.40 -5.04
N ARG A 12 -4.22 2.39 -4.93
CA ARG A 12 -4.98 1.24 -4.42
C ARG A 12 -4.73 -0.02 -5.22
N ASP A 13 -4.80 0.05 -6.56
CA ASP A 13 -4.58 -1.11 -7.42
C ASP A 13 -3.14 -1.66 -7.26
N PHE A 14 -2.15 -0.79 -7.10
CA PHE A 14 -0.77 -1.20 -6.83
C PHE A 14 -0.61 -1.86 -5.46
N LEU A 15 -1.18 -1.26 -4.41
CA LEU A 15 -1.20 -1.81 -3.05
C LEU A 15 -1.85 -3.19 -3.02
N ARG A 16 -3.05 -3.31 -3.60
CA ARG A 16 -3.76 -4.59 -3.72
C ARG A 16 -2.92 -5.65 -4.41
N THR A 17 -2.32 -5.32 -5.55
CA THR A 17 -1.50 -6.25 -6.32
C THR A 17 -0.26 -6.70 -5.53
N SER A 18 0.34 -5.77 -4.78
CA SER A 18 1.54 -6.03 -3.98
C SER A 18 1.20 -6.92 -2.77
N ILE A 19 0.13 -6.61 -2.04
CA ILE A 19 -0.39 -7.41 -0.93
C ILE A 19 -0.81 -8.79 -1.42
N ALA A 20 -1.53 -8.90 -2.54
CA ALA A 20 -1.93 -10.16 -3.15
C ALA A 20 -0.73 -11.06 -3.45
N ARG A 21 0.34 -10.51 -4.05
CA ARG A 21 1.58 -11.26 -4.33
C ARG A 21 2.25 -11.78 -3.07
N ILE A 22 2.33 -10.94 -2.05
CA ILE A 22 2.94 -11.28 -0.76
C ILE A 22 2.12 -12.35 -0.03
N ALA A 23 0.82 -12.12 0.11
CA ALA A 23 -0.13 -13.02 0.77
C ALA A 23 -0.35 -14.32 -0.04
N LYS A 24 0.08 -14.35 -1.31
CA LYS A 24 -0.18 -15.42 -2.28
C LYS A 24 -1.69 -15.68 -2.46
N LEU A 25 -2.46 -14.61 -2.36
CA LEU A 25 -3.90 -14.58 -2.58
C LEU A 25 -4.19 -13.88 -3.91
N PRO A 26 -5.33 -14.16 -4.56
CA PRO A 26 -5.72 -13.43 -5.74
C PRO A 26 -6.14 -12.00 -5.32
N VAL A 27 -5.89 -11.03 -6.21
CA VAL A 27 -6.13 -9.60 -5.93
C VAL A 27 -7.60 -9.29 -5.60
N GLU A 28 -8.51 -10.12 -6.09
CA GLU A 28 -9.95 -10.06 -5.81
C GLU A 28 -10.33 -10.39 -4.36
N GLU A 29 -9.49 -11.10 -3.61
CA GLU A 29 -9.68 -11.35 -2.17
C GLU A 29 -9.07 -10.25 -1.29
N ILE A 30 -8.36 -9.30 -1.89
CA ILE A 30 -7.76 -8.16 -1.17
C ILE A 30 -8.76 -7.02 -1.09
N ASP A 31 -9.20 -6.74 0.13
CA ASP A 31 -10.12 -5.67 0.49
C ASP A 31 -9.31 -4.49 1.02
N ASP A 32 -9.72 -3.28 0.64
CA ASP A 32 -9.02 -2.06 1.01
C ASP A 32 -9.22 -1.69 2.49
N ALA A 33 -10.31 -2.18 3.09
CA ALA A 33 -10.68 -1.96 4.48
C ALA A 33 -10.18 -3.05 5.42
N THR A 34 -9.63 -4.14 4.89
CA THR A 34 -9.08 -5.25 5.70
C THR A 34 -7.64 -4.95 6.11
N ALA A 35 -7.29 -5.37 7.32
CA ALA A 35 -5.94 -5.20 7.81
C ALA A 35 -4.96 -6.09 7.02
N ILE A 36 -3.84 -5.53 6.58
CA ILE A 36 -2.72 -6.21 5.94
C ILE A 36 -2.24 -7.40 6.81
N GLN A 37 -2.30 -7.25 8.13
CA GLN A 37 -1.99 -8.31 9.10
C GLN A 37 -2.97 -9.49 9.06
N ASP A 38 -4.25 -9.25 8.72
CA ASP A 38 -5.26 -10.31 8.64
C ASP A 38 -5.01 -11.23 7.43
N TYR A 39 -4.31 -10.73 6.41
CA TYR A 39 -3.80 -11.53 5.29
C TYR A 39 -2.54 -12.35 5.64
N GLY A 40 -2.05 -12.27 6.88
CA GLY A 40 -0.88 -13.01 7.35
C GLY A 40 0.46 -12.37 6.99
N LEU A 41 0.48 -11.08 6.61
CA LEU A 41 1.73 -10.37 6.36
C LEU A 41 2.52 -10.19 7.66
N THR A 42 3.81 -10.47 7.57
CA THR A 42 4.77 -10.28 8.67
C THR A 42 5.47 -8.93 8.53
N SER A 43 6.18 -8.49 9.56
CA SER A 43 6.94 -7.23 9.52
C SER A 43 7.94 -7.16 8.36
N LEU A 44 8.55 -8.27 7.96
CA LEU A 44 9.46 -8.31 6.81
C LEU A 44 8.73 -7.98 5.51
N GLU A 45 7.55 -8.57 5.32
CA GLU A 45 6.73 -8.35 4.14
C GLU A 45 6.20 -6.92 4.07
N VAL A 46 5.87 -6.32 5.22
CA VAL A 46 5.46 -4.92 5.33
C VAL A 46 6.61 -3.98 4.94
N VAL A 47 7.84 -4.28 5.35
CA VAL A 47 9.02 -3.51 4.94
C VAL A 47 9.23 -3.58 3.42
N VAL A 48 9.10 -4.77 2.83
CA VAL A 48 9.18 -4.96 1.37
C VAL A 48 8.06 -4.21 0.64
N LEU A 49 6.83 -4.27 1.15
CA LEU A 49 5.69 -3.54 0.60
C LEU A 49 5.93 -2.02 0.61
N SER A 50 6.43 -1.50 1.73
CA SER A 50 6.76 -0.08 1.89
C SER A 50 7.81 0.33 0.86
N GLY A 51 8.95 -0.36 0.79
CA GLY A 51 10.00 -0.05 -0.19
C GLY A 51 9.54 -0.13 -1.65
N ASN A 52 8.65 -1.07 -1.99
CA ASN A 52 8.08 -1.16 -3.34
C ASN A 52 7.19 0.03 -3.69
N LEU A 53 6.43 0.54 -2.72
CA LEU A 53 5.59 1.73 -2.89
C LEU A 53 6.45 2.99 -3.02
N GLU A 54 7.49 3.10 -2.20
CA GLU A 54 8.44 4.20 -2.24
C GLU A 54 9.13 4.28 -3.61
N ASP A 55 9.59 3.14 -4.15
CA ASP A 55 10.21 3.06 -5.48
C ASP A 55 9.21 3.34 -6.61
N ALA A 56 7.99 2.79 -6.52
CA ALA A 56 6.98 2.94 -7.57
C ALA A 56 6.41 4.36 -7.68
N PHE A 57 6.26 5.06 -6.55
CA PHE A 57 5.62 6.38 -6.50
C PHE A 57 6.59 7.53 -6.18
N GLY A 58 7.83 7.22 -5.79
CA GLY A 58 8.84 8.21 -5.41
C GLY A 58 8.48 8.93 -4.10
N LEU A 59 7.84 8.22 -3.16
CA LEU A 59 7.34 8.76 -1.89
C LEU A 59 8.13 8.13 -0.74
N GLU A 60 8.24 8.82 0.40
CA GLU A 60 8.78 8.22 1.63
C GLU A 60 7.62 7.66 2.46
N ILE A 61 7.67 6.37 2.75
CA ILE A 61 6.64 5.66 3.51
C ILE A 61 7.30 4.99 4.69
N ASP A 62 6.91 5.42 5.88
CA ASP A 62 7.39 4.77 7.10
C ASP A 62 6.78 3.36 7.22
N PRO A 63 7.59 2.28 7.26
CA PRO A 63 7.08 0.93 7.41
C PRO A 63 6.34 0.72 8.73
N ALA A 64 6.70 1.48 9.78
CA ALA A 64 5.98 1.48 11.04
C ALA A 64 4.56 1.99 10.86
N LEU A 65 4.38 3.02 10.02
CA LEU A 65 3.07 3.53 9.65
C LEU A 65 2.29 2.50 8.83
N VAL A 66 2.89 1.79 7.87
CA VAL A 66 2.17 0.71 7.15
C VAL A 66 1.77 -0.43 8.09
N PHE A 67 2.61 -0.73 9.08
CA PHE A 67 2.32 -1.70 10.12
C PHE A 67 1.19 -1.22 11.06
N GLU A 68 1.15 0.06 11.42
CA GLU A 68 0.11 0.67 12.28
C GLU A 68 -1.22 0.92 11.56
N PHE A 69 -1.14 1.48 10.35
CA PHE A 69 -2.29 1.97 9.58
C PHE A 69 -3.13 0.88 8.98
N ARG A 70 -2.63 -0.35 8.98
CA ARG A 70 -3.32 -1.63 8.72
C ARG A 70 -4.03 -1.75 7.37
N THR A 71 -4.57 -0.72 6.75
CA THR A 71 -5.48 -0.82 5.61
C THR A 71 -4.97 0.03 4.44
N ILE A 72 -5.32 -0.40 3.23
CA ILE A 72 -4.95 0.30 1.98
C ILE A 72 -5.51 1.72 1.99
N ASP A 73 -6.73 1.91 2.52
CA ASP A 73 -7.39 3.21 2.59
C ASP A 73 -6.59 4.24 3.40
N VAL A 74 -6.09 3.84 4.57
CA VAL A 74 -5.32 4.73 5.44
C VAL A 74 -3.94 5.04 4.85
N VAL A 75 -3.29 4.07 4.20
CA VAL A 75 -2.04 4.33 3.46
C VAL A 75 -2.29 5.36 2.37
N CYS A 76 -3.29 5.14 1.51
CA CYS A 76 -3.68 6.11 0.48
C CYS A 76 -4.00 7.50 1.06
N ALA A 77 -4.75 7.57 2.16
CA ALA A 77 -5.11 8.82 2.83
C ALA A 77 -3.89 9.54 3.43
N SER A 78 -2.98 8.81 4.07
CA SER A 78 -1.75 9.36 4.63
C SER A 78 -0.86 9.96 3.53
N LEU A 79 -0.72 9.28 2.40
CA LEU A 79 0.08 9.77 1.28
C LEU A 79 -0.59 10.93 0.53
N ALA A 80 -1.93 10.93 0.43
CA ALA A 80 -2.66 12.09 -0.09
C ALA A 80 -2.50 13.33 0.82
N GLY A 81 -2.33 13.12 2.13
CA GLY A 81 -2.11 14.17 3.13
C GLY A 81 -0.67 14.70 3.20
N SER A 82 0.34 13.90 2.85
CA SER A 82 1.76 14.30 2.89
C SER A 82 2.21 15.25 1.79
N ARG A 83 1.28 15.90 1.08
CA ARG A 83 1.57 17.05 0.20
C ARG A 83 1.71 18.32 1.05
N ALA A 84 2.80 18.47 1.78
CA ALA A 84 3.20 19.72 2.43
C ALA A 84 4.65 20.08 2.08
#